data_AF-A0A7C4GPC3-F1
#
_entry.id   AF-A0A7C4GPC3-F1
#
_cell.length_a   1.000
_cell.length_b   1.000
_cell.length_c   1.000
_cell.angle_alpha   90.00
_cell.angle_beta   90.00
_cell.angle_gamma   90.00
#
_symmetry.space_group_name_H-M   'P 1'
#
loop_
_entity.id
_entity.type
_entity.pdbx_description
1 polymer ?
#
loop_
_entity_poly.entity_id
_entity_poly.type
_entity_poly.pdbx_seq_one_letter_code
_entity_poly.pdbx_strand_id
1 'polypeptide(L)' 'MEKMSKEELLKMLNHALELEHAAYIQYLSHAELIEGENAEPIIERLKEIANDEKNHQDKFRSLIGMLGGIPSMS' A
#
# COMPACT_ATOMS: atom_id res chain seq x y z
N MET A 1 6.49 -27.00 13.39
CA MET A 1 5.89 -25.81 12.75
C MET A 1 5.01 -26.31 11.63
N GLU A 2 3.73 -25.93 11.65
CA GLU A 2 2.81 -26.22 10.56
C GLU A 2 3.24 -25.43 9.31
N LYS A 3 3.18 -26.05 8.13
CA LYS A 3 3.54 -25.38 6.88
C LYS A 3 2.37 -24.52 6.41
N MET A 4 2.61 -23.24 6.18
CA MET A 4 1.65 -22.32 5.57
C MET A 4 1.27 -22.80 4.16
N SER A 5 -0.03 -22.83 3.86
CA SER A 5 -0.52 -23.15 2.52
C SER A 5 -0.30 -21.97 1.56
N LYS A 6 -0.27 -22.30 0.26
CA LYS A 6 -0.21 -21.28 -0.80
C LYS A 6 -1.41 -20.32 -0.75
N GLU A 7 -2.58 -20.85 -0.40
CA GLU A 7 -3.83 -20.07 -0.32
C GLU A 7 -3.79 -19.07 0.83
N GLU A 8 -3.30 -19.48 2.00
CA GLU A 8 -3.09 -18.58 3.14
C GLU A 8 -2.08 -17.48 2.80
N LEU A 9 -0.97 -17.82 2.14
CA LEU A 9 0.01 -16.84 1.70
C LEU A 9 -0.61 -15.84 0.70
N LEU A 10 -1.36 -16.31 -0.29
CA LEU A 10 -2.04 -15.45 -1.26
C LEU A 10 -3.08 -14.53 -0.59
N LYS A 11 -3.77 -15.02 0.44
CA LYS A 11 -4.71 -14.22 1.23
C LYS A 11 -3.98 -13.11 2.00
N MET A 12 -2.85 -13.43 2.63
CA MET A 12 -2.05 -12.43 3.36
C MET A 12 -1.46 -11.37 2.43
N LEU A 13 -0.97 -11.77 1.25
CA LEU A 13 -0.41 -10.83 0.28
C LEU A 13 -1.48 -9.88 -0.28
N ASN A 14 -2.68 -10.39 -0.57
CA ASN A 14 -3.79 -9.53 -1.00
C ASN A 14 -4.24 -8.59 0.13
N HIS A 15 -4.31 -9.08 1.36
CA HIS A 15 -4.63 -8.21 2.50
C HIS A 15 -3.58 -7.11 2.70
N ALA A 16 -2.29 -7.42 2.55
CA ALA A 16 -1.25 -6.41 2.58
C ALA A 16 -1.39 -5.40 1.43
N LEU A 17 -1.67 -5.86 0.21
CA LEU A 17 -1.92 -4.98 -0.94
C LEU A 17 -3.09 -4.01 -0.70
N GLU A 18 -4.18 -4.48 -0.11
CA GLU A 18 -5.34 -3.67 0.26
C GLU A 18 -4.98 -2.59 1.30
N LEU A 19 -4.17 -2.95 2.31
CA LEU A 19 -3.67 -2.00 3.32
C LEU A 19 -2.78 -0.93 2.70
N GLU A 20 -1.84 -1.30 1.83
CA GLU A 20 -0.97 -0.33 1.13
C GLU A 20 -1.78 0.59 0.19
N HIS A 21 -2.86 0.07 -0.39
CA HIS A 21 -3.77 0.87 -1.20
C HIS A 21 -4.55 1.90 -0.37
N ALA A 22 -5.08 1.48 0.78
CA ALA A 22 -5.75 2.38 1.71
C ALA A 22 -4.79 3.45 2.25
N ALA A 23 -3.57 3.07 2.64
CA ALA A 23 -2.55 4.00 3.12
C ALA A 23 -2.14 5.03 2.05
N TYR A 24 -1.96 4.59 0.79
CA TYR A 24 -1.69 5.50 -0.33
C TYR A 24 -2.75 6.58 -0.48
N ILE A 25 -4.03 6.19 -0.51
CA ILE A 25 -5.15 7.13 -0.63
C ILE A 25 -5.21 8.04 0.60
N GLN A 26 -4.99 7.49 1.79
CA GLN A 26 -5.01 8.23 3.04
C GLN A 26 -3.95 9.34 3.08
N TYR A 27 -2.69 9.04 2.75
CA TYR A 27 -1.61 10.02 2.76
C TYR A 27 -1.78 11.11 1.70
N LEU A 28 -2.28 10.76 0.51
CA LEU A 28 -2.65 11.76 -0.49
C LEU A 28 -3.78 12.66 0.03
N SER A 29 -4.82 12.09 0.62
CA SER A 29 -5.94 12.86 1.18
C SER A 29 -5.46 13.78 2.31
N HIS A 30 -4.56 13.31 3.18
CA HIS A 30 -3.96 14.16 4.21
C HIS A 30 -3.16 15.32 3.60
N ALA A 31 -2.39 15.08 2.54
CA ALA A 31 -1.60 16.11 1.87
C ALA A 31 -2.48 17.25 1.30
N GLU A 32 -3.69 16.93 0.83
CA GLU A 32 -4.65 17.92 0.31
C GLU A 32 -5.40 18.70 1.41
N LEU A 33 -5.44 18.18 2.65
CA LEU A 33 -6.19 18.77 3.76
C LEU A 33 -5.34 19.65 4.68
N ILE A 34 -4.02 19.62 4.56
CA ILE A 34 -3.12 20.40 5.42
C ILE A 34 -2.99 21.82 4.90
N GLU A 35 -3.20 22.78 5.80
CA GLU A 35 -3.09 24.22 5.53
C GLU A 35 -2.34 24.92 6.67
N GLY A 36 -1.70 26.05 6.40
CA GLY A 36 -1.07 26.91 7.40
C GLY A 36 0.34 27.38 7.04
N GLU A 37 0.87 28.29 7.85
CA GLU A 37 2.25 28.76 7.73
C GLU A 37 3.21 27.60 8.02
N ASN A 38 4.04 27.22 7.05
CA ASN A 38 4.94 26.05 7.05
C ASN A 38 4.27 24.69 6.77
N ALA A 39 3.13 24.67 6.07
CA ALA A 39 2.49 23.43 5.62
C ALA A 39 3.31 22.68 4.55
N GLU A 40 3.99 23.38 3.62
CA GLU A 40 4.69 22.77 2.49
C GLU A 40 5.59 21.57 2.85
N PRO A 41 6.51 21.65 3.83
CA PRO A 41 7.38 20.52 4.15
C PRO A 41 6.62 19.26 4.61
N ILE A 42 5.45 19.45 5.26
CA ILE A 42 4.61 18.34 5.72
C ILE A 42 3.87 17.73 4.53
N ILE A 43 3.33 18.57 3.65
CA ILE A 43 2.65 18.14 2.41
C ILE A 43 3.60 17.31 1.54
N GLU A 44 4.83 17.79 1.33
CA GLU A 44 5.83 17.07 0.54
C GLU A 44 6.19 15.73 1.19
N ARG A 45 6.38 15.68 2.51
CA ARG A 45 6.63 14.42 3.22
C ARG A 45 5.47 13.43 3.10
N LEU A 46 4.22 13.89 3.14
CA LEU A 46 3.06 13.01 2.98
C LEU A 46 2.98 12.43 1.55
N LYS A 47 3.31 13.23 0.54
CA LYS A 47 3.41 12.76 -0.85
C LYS A 47 4.54 11.75 -1.04
N GLU A 48 5.69 11.96 -0.39
CA GLU A 48 6.78 10.98 -0.38
C GLU A 48 6.32 9.64 0.21
N ILE A 49 5.67 9.65 1.36
CA ILE A 49 5.14 8.43 2.00
C ILE A 49 4.10 7.75 1.09
N ALA A 50 3.17 8.51 0.49
CA ALA A 50 2.22 7.96 -0.46
C ALA A 50 2.94 7.24 -1.63
N ASN A 51 4.01 7.83 -2.17
CA ASN A 51 4.77 7.20 -3.23
C ASN A 51 5.48 5.91 -2.76
N ASP A 52 5.94 5.84 -1.51
CA ASP A 52 6.46 4.60 -0.92
C ASP A 52 5.39 3.51 -0.86
N GLU A 53 4.16 3.82 -0.42
CA GLU A 53 3.08 2.82 -0.37
C GLU A 53 2.67 2.36 -1.77
N LYS A 54 2.70 3.25 -2.77
CA LYS A 54 2.51 2.86 -4.17
C LYS A 54 3.59 1.85 -4.61
N ASN A 55 4.85 2.06 -4.24
CA ASN A 55 5.93 1.11 -4.53
C ASN A 55 5.73 -0.23 -3.79
N HIS A 56 5.19 -0.21 -2.57
CA HIS A 56 4.83 -1.43 -1.84
C HIS A 56 3.72 -2.20 -2.55
N GLN A 57 2.68 -1.52 -3.04
CA GLN A 57 1.63 -2.17 -3.85
C GLN A 57 2.22 -2.88 -5.07
N ASP A 58 3.17 -2.26 -5.80
CA ASP A 58 3.79 -2.87 -6.98
C ASP A 58 4.59 -4.13 -6.62
N LYS A 59 5.25 -4.16 -5.45
CA LYS A 59 5.91 -5.37 -4.92
C LYS A 59 4.88 -6.46 -4.62
N PHE A 60 3.79 -6.16 -3.93
CA PHE A 60 2.76 -7.15 -3.60
C PHE A 60 2.06 -7.71 -4.84
N ARG A 61 1.69 -6.85 -5.82
CA ARG A 61 1.14 -7.31 -7.11
C ARG A 61 2.07 -8.28 -7.82
N SER A 62 3.37 -7.97 -7.83
CA SER A 62 4.39 -8.84 -8.44
C SER A 62 4.46 -10.20 -7.74
N LEU A 63 4.50 -10.22 -6.40
CA LEU A 63 4.53 -11.46 -5.61
C LEU A 63 3.27 -12.32 -5.80
N ILE A 64 2.09 -11.69 -5.80
CA ILE A 64 0.81 -12.36 -6.05
C ILE A 64 0.82 -13.01 -7.45
N GLY A 65 1.26 -12.26 -8.47
CA GLY A 65 1.37 -12.76 -9.84
C GLY A 65 2.37 -13.91 -10.00
N MET A 66 3.53 -13.85 -9.34
CA MET A 66 4.51 -14.95 -9.33
C MET A 66 3.96 -16.23 -8.72
N LEU A 67 3.02 -16.12 -7.77
CA LEU A 67 2.32 -17.25 -7.18
C LEU A 67 1.09 -17.69 -7.99
N GLY A 68 0.77 -17.01 -9.10
CA GLY A 68 -0.42 -17.28 -9.91
C GLY A 68 -1.73 -16.90 -9.23
N GLY A 69 -1.70 -15.98 -8.27
CA GLY A 69 -2.89 -15.36 -7.69
C GLY A 69 -3.37 -14.15 -8.51
N ILE A 70 -4.54 -13.63 -8.16
CA ILE A 70 -5.12 -12.42 -8.76
C ILE A 70 -5.06 -11.31 -7.70
N PRO A 71 -4.44 -10.16 -7.99
CA PRO A 71 -4.46 -9.01 -7.09
C PRO A 71 -5.89 -8.49 -6.85
N SER A 72 -6.21 -8.29 -5.58
CA SER A 72 -7.46 -7.71 -5.08
C SER A 72 -7.24 -6.26 -4.66
N MET A 73 -8.29 -5.44 -4.78
CA MET A 73 -8.39 -4.07 -4.24
C MET A 73 -9.72 -3.86 -3.51
N SER A 74 -10.41 -4.96 -3.19
CA SER A 74 -11.76 -4.96 -2.60
C SER A 74 -11.74 -5.07 -1.09
#